data_AF-A0A2N6Q8V5-F1
#
_entry.id   AF-A0A2N6Q8V5-F1
#
_cell.length_a   1.000
_cell.length_b   1.000
_cell.length_c   1.000
_cell.angle_alpha   90.00
_cell.angle_beta   90.00
_cell.angle_gamma   90.00
#
_symmetry.space_group_name_H-M   'P 1'
#
loop_
_entity.id
_entity.type
_entity.pdbx_description
1 polymer ?
#
loop_
_entity_poly.entity_id
_entity_poly.type
_entity_poly.pdbx_seq_one_letter_code
_entity_poly.pdbx_strand_id
1 'polypeptide(L)'
;MYISQQLRKKNIAEYLLYMWQIEDLIRAYDCSLARIRREYISQFDYSDEQKDEMTDWYGNLIRMMNEEGKREKGHLQINEIILQDLIELHSQLLQSTNFPFYNSEYYKVLPFIVELRQKGAKDQHEILVCLNALYGVMLLRLQHKEITPETVHAIEEITTFIGMLSDYYIKDKNQGIQFEEE
;
A
#
# COMPACT_ATOMS: atom_id res chain seq x y z
N MET A 1 -2.52 6.59 13.01
CA MET A 1 -3.84 6.05 13.41
C MET A 1 -5.01 6.64 12.62
N TYR A 2 -5.32 7.94 12.74
CA TYR A 2 -6.52 8.52 12.10
C TYR A 2 -6.48 8.42 10.57
N ILE A 3 -5.34 8.75 9.96
CA ILE A 3 -5.14 8.65 8.51
C ILE A 3 -5.31 7.20 8.05
N SER A 4 -4.64 6.24 8.69
CA SER A 4 -4.79 4.80 8.37
C SER A 4 -6.25 4.33 8.43
N GLN A 5 -7.03 4.77 9.43
CA GLN A 5 -8.43 4.37 9.55
C GLN A 5 -9.30 4.97 8.44
N GLN A 6 -9.02 6.21 8.02
CA GLN A 6 -9.71 6.85 6.90
C GLN A 6 -9.36 6.19 5.58
N LEU A 7 -8.06 5.98 5.31
CA LEU A 7 -7.58 5.35 4.08
C LEU A 7 -8.16 3.93 3.94
N ARG A 8 -8.14 3.13 5.01
CA ARG A 8 -8.67 1.75 4.95
C ARG A 8 -10.14 1.67 4.48
N LYS A 9 -10.92 2.74 4.66
CA LYS A 9 -12.32 2.82 4.23
C LYS A 9 -12.49 3.45 2.84
N LYS A 10 -11.55 4.29 2.41
CA LYS A 10 -11.65 5.08 1.18
C LYS A 10 -10.83 4.52 0.03
N ASN A 11 -9.58 4.15 0.32
CA ASN A 11 -8.63 3.66 -0.65
C ASN A 11 -7.69 2.65 0.02
N ILE A 12 -7.90 1.36 -0.26
CA ILE A 12 -7.17 0.28 0.39
C ILE A 12 -5.71 0.20 -0.11
N ALA A 13 -5.44 0.64 -1.34
CA ALA A 13 -4.09 0.69 -1.88
C ALA A 13 -3.26 1.80 -1.20
N GLU A 14 -3.83 3.00 -1.05
CA GLU A 14 -3.19 4.08 -0.28
C GLU A 14 -3.01 3.68 1.19
N TYR A 15 -3.97 2.95 1.77
CA TYR A 15 -3.80 2.38 3.11
C TYR A 15 -2.56 1.48 3.19
N LEU A 16 -2.38 0.54 2.26
CA LEU A 16 -1.20 -0.33 2.23
C LEU A 16 0.09 0.47 2.11
N LEU A 17 0.17 1.40 1.16
CA LEU A 17 1.35 2.24 0.97
C LEU A 17 1.66 3.07 2.21
N TYR A 18 0.64 3.64 2.86
CA TYR A 18 0.78 4.35 4.13
C TYR A 18 1.30 3.44 5.24
N MET A 19 0.78 2.22 5.37
CA MET A 19 1.26 1.28 6.38
C MET A 19 2.70 0.87 6.15
N TRP A 20 3.14 0.70 4.89
CA TRP A 20 4.55 0.44 4.57
C TRP A 20 5.45 1.60 4.99
N GLN A 21 5.03 2.85 4.77
CA GLN A 21 5.77 4.02 5.28
C GLN A 21 5.89 4.01 6.80
N ILE A 22 4.81 3.64 7.50
CA ILE A 22 4.80 3.59 8.96
C ILE A 22 5.73 2.50 9.48
N GLU A 23 5.76 1.33 8.85
CA GLU A 23 6.72 0.28 9.19
C GLU A 23 8.17 0.75 8.98
N ASP A 24 8.47 1.42 7.86
CA ASP A 24 9.81 1.95 7.58
C ASP A 24 10.20 3.07 8.56
N LEU A 25 9.25 3.92 8.95
CA LEU A 25 9.45 4.91 10.00
C LEU A 25 9.80 4.22 11.33
N ILE A 26 9.05 3.20 11.72
CA ILE A 26 9.31 2.43 12.94
C ILE A 26 10.72 1.82 12.90
N ARG A 27 11.13 1.25 11.76
CA ARG A 27 12.49 0.70 11.56
C ARG A 27 13.56 1.77 11.64
N ALA A 28 13.33 2.96 11.07
CA ALA A 28 14.27 4.09 11.15
C ALA A 28 14.50 4.59 12.59
N TYR A 29 13.56 4.34 13.50
CA TYR A 29 13.68 4.60 14.94
C TYR A 29 14.08 3.35 15.75
N ASP A 30 14.63 2.31 15.13
CA ASP A 30 15.08 1.05 15.75
C ASP A 30 13.97 0.30 16.52
N CYS A 31 12.72 0.49 16.11
CA CYS A 31 11.53 0.04 16.83
C CYS A 31 11.47 0.59 18.28
N SER A 32 12.07 1.75 18.55
CA SER A 32 12.07 2.39 19.87
C SER A 32 10.89 3.34 20.04
N LEU A 33 9.86 2.89 20.78
CA LEU A 33 8.69 3.70 21.07
C LEU A 33 9.06 5.02 21.78
N ALA A 34 10.06 4.98 22.67
CA ALA A 34 10.54 6.18 23.37
C ALA A 34 11.12 7.22 22.40
N ARG A 35 11.89 6.78 21.39
CA ARG A 35 12.41 7.69 20.35
C ARG A 35 11.29 8.24 19.50
N ILE A 36 10.38 7.40 19.01
CA ILE A 36 9.23 7.84 18.21
C ILE A 36 8.41 8.89 18.96
N ARG A 37 8.11 8.67 20.24
CA ARG A 37 7.37 9.64 21.06
C ARG A 37 8.09 10.99 21.17
N ARG A 38 9.40 10.97 21.44
CA ARG A 38 10.20 12.17 21.71
C ARG A 38 10.58 12.94 20.44
N GLU A 39 10.89 12.25 19.35
CA GLU A 39 11.49 12.82 18.14
C GLU A 39 10.44 13.05 17.03
N TYR A 40 9.42 12.20 16.93
CA TYR A 40 8.40 12.27 15.88
C TYR A 40 7.05 12.77 16.40
N ILE A 41 6.45 12.11 17.40
CA ILE A 41 5.11 12.48 17.91
C ILE A 41 5.12 13.88 18.56
N SER A 42 6.23 14.29 19.16
CA SER A 42 6.38 15.61 19.78
C SER A 42 6.25 16.78 18.80
N GLN A 43 6.54 16.55 17.51
CA GLN A 43 6.53 17.58 16.46
C GLN A 43 5.12 17.98 16.02
N PHE A 44 4.11 17.19 16.38
CA PHE A 44 2.72 17.48 16.03
C PHE A 44 2.09 18.45 17.04
N ASP A 45 1.34 19.41 16.50
CA ASP A 45 0.51 20.33 17.27
C ASP A 45 -0.82 19.66 17.68
N TYR A 46 -0.71 18.66 18.55
CA TYR A 46 -1.82 17.85 19.07
C TYR A 46 -1.91 17.94 20.59
N SER A 47 -3.10 17.67 21.13
CA SER A 47 -3.32 17.55 22.57
C SER A 47 -2.51 16.39 23.16
N ASP A 48 -2.28 16.43 24.47
CA ASP A 48 -1.57 15.35 25.17
C ASP A 48 -2.28 14.00 25.01
N GLU A 49 -3.61 14.00 25.08
CA GLU A 49 -4.45 12.82 24.86
C GLU A 49 -4.24 12.22 23.45
N GLN A 50 -4.24 13.05 22.41
CA GLN A 50 -3.98 12.61 21.04
C GLN A 50 -2.56 12.05 20.87
N LYS A 51 -1.56 12.65 21.55
CA LYS A 51 -0.17 12.16 21.53
C LYS A 51 -0.04 10.82 22.25
N ASP A 52 -0.78 10.61 23.33
CA ASP A 52 -0.84 9.33 24.03
C ASP A 52 -1.51 8.26 23.16
N GLU A 53 -2.65 8.55 22.52
CA GLU A 53 -3.29 7.63 21.56
C GLU A 53 -2.36 7.25 20.41
N MET A 54 -1.61 8.22 19.85
CA MET A 54 -0.61 7.95 18.82
C MET A 54 0.51 7.06 19.35
N THR A 55 0.98 7.31 20.57
CA THR A 55 2.03 6.52 21.21
C THR A 55 1.56 5.07 21.36
N ASP A 56 0.35 4.85 21.84
CA ASP A 56 -0.20 3.50 22.00
C ASP A 56 -0.37 2.80 20.66
N TRP A 57 -0.81 3.52 19.61
CA TRP A 57 -0.92 2.96 18.27
C TRP A 57 0.43 2.52 17.71
N TYR A 58 1.48 3.34 17.83
CA TYR A 58 2.85 2.94 17.45
C TYR A 58 3.37 1.78 18.31
N GLY A 59 3.08 1.78 19.61
CA GLY A 59 3.47 0.70 20.52
C GLY A 59 2.86 -0.65 20.12
N ASN A 60 1.59 -0.65 19.73
CA ASN A 60 0.91 -1.84 19.21
C ASN A 60 1.56 -2.35 17.91
N LEU A 61 1.89 -1.46 16.97
CA LEU A 61 2.57 -1.85 15.72
C LEU A 61 3.96 -2.42 15.98
N ILE A 62 4.76 -1.78 16.85
CA ILE A 62 6.07 -2.30 17.26
C ILE A 62 5.95 -3.69 17.88
N ARG A 63 4.95 -3.90 18.76
CA ARG A 63 4.70 -5.22 19.35
C ARG A 63 4.43 -6.27 18.27
N MET A 64 3.54 -5.96 17.31
CA MET A 64 3.26 -6.87 16.19
C MET A 64 4.52 -7.16 15.37
N MET A 65 5.32 -6.15 15.04
CA MET A 65 6.58 -6.35 14.30
C MET A 65 7.57 -7.24 15.06
N ASN A 66 7.59 -7.19 16.39
CA ASN A 66 8.42 -8.06 17.20
C ASN A 66 7.90 -9.51 17.21
N GLU A 67 6.61 -9.68 17.45
CA GLU A 67 5.94 -10.99 17.53
C GLU A 67 5.99 -11.73 16.18
N GLU A 68 5.85 -11.00 15.07
CA GLU A 68 5.87 -11.54 13.71
C GLU A 68 7.28 -11.63 13.11
N GLY A 69 8.32 -11.19 13.82
CA GLY A 69 9.72 -11.22 13.34
C GLY A 69 10.01 -10.26 12.17
N LYS A 70 9.28 -9.14 12.07
CA LYS A 70 9.34 -8.16 10.96
C LYS A 70 10.17 -6.90 11.28
N ARG A 71 10.98 -6.96 12.34
CA ARG A 71 11.80 -5.81 12.79
C ARG A 71 12.77 -5.30 11.73
N GLU A 72 13.36 -6.19 10.93
CA GLU A 72 14.39 -5.82 9.95
C GLU A 72 13.84 -5.68 8.53
N LYS A 73 12.85 -6.51 8.17
CA LYS A 73 12.34 -6.61 6.79
C LYS A 73 10.94 -7.23 6.73
N GLY A 74 10.30 -7.09 5.56
CA GLY A 74 8.99 -7.64 5.25
C GLY A 74 7.85 -6.87 5.91
N HIS A 75 6.61 -7.14 5.54
CA HIS A 75 5.47 -6.41 6.06
C HIS A 75 4.76 -7.16 7.19
N LEU A 76 4.04 -6.41 8.02
CA LEU A 76 3.12 -6.97 9.01
C LEU A 76 2.09 -7.86 8.33
N GLN A 77 1.72 -8.96 8.99
CA GLN A 77 0.79 -9.96 8.46
C GLN A 77 -0.56 -9.34 8.09
N ILE A 78 -1.01 -8.33 8.84
CA ILE A 78 -2.25 -7.60 8.52
C ILE A 78 -2.19 -6.89 7.15
N ASN A 79 -1.02 -6.45 6.71
CA ASN A 79 -0.81 -5.80 5.42
C ASN A 79 -0.65 -6.85 4.32
N GLU A 80 0.06 -7.95 4.60
CA GLU A 80 0.21 -9.09 3.68
C GLU A 80 -1.15 -9.71 3.33
N ILE A 81 -2.06 -9.86 4.30
CA ILE A 81 -3.43 -10.36 4.05
C ILE A 81 -4.18 -9.44 3.08
N ILE A 82 -4.08 -8.13 3.25
CA ILE A 82 -4.77 -7.18 2.37
C ILE A 82 -4.18 -7.22 0.96
N LEU A 83 -2.85 -7.35 0.84
CA LEU A 83 -2.21 -7.58 -0.46
C LEU A 83 -2.73 -8.85 -1.13
N GLN A 84 -2.87 -9.93 -0.37
CA GLN A 84 -3.40 -11.20 -0.88
C GLN A 84 -4.86 -11.06 -1.33
N ASP A 85 -5.72 -10.41 -0.55
CA ASP A 85 -7.10 -10.13 -0.97
C ASP A 85 -7.14 -9.31 -2.29
N LEU A 86 -6.25 -8.34 -2.46
CA LEU A 86 -6.16 -7.56 -3.70
C LEU A 86 -5.70 -8.39 -4.90
N ILE A 87 -4.77 -9.32 -4.68
CA ILE A 87 -4.29 -10.27 -5.70
C ILE A 87 -5.41 -11.21 -6.15
N GLU A 88 -6.18 -11.73 -5.20
CA GLU A 88 -7.31 -12.62 -5.48
C GLU A 88 -8.43 -11.88 -6.21
N LEU A 89 -8.80 -10.70 -5.73
CA LEU A 89 -9.79 -9.85 -6.38
C LEU A 89 -9.37 -9.50 -7.81
N HIS A 90 -8.12 -9.08 -8.00
CA HIS A 90 -7.59 -8.80 -9.32
C HIS A 90 -7.75 -10.01 -10.26
N SER A 91 -7.42 -11.22 -9.79
CA SER A 91 -7.56 -12.44 -10.57
C SER A 91 -9.01 -12.72 -10.95
N GLN A 92 -9.96 -12.50 -10.04
CA GLN A 92 -11.40 -12.67 -10.29
C GLN A 92 -11.92 -11.63 -11.30
N LEU A 93 -11.49 -10.37 -11.18
CA LEU A 93 -11.86 -9.29 -12.11
C LEU A 93 -11.39 -9.59 -13.54
N LEU A 94 -10.17 -10.11 -13.70
CA LEU A 94 -9.63 -10.47 -15.02
C LEU A 94 -10.36 -11.66 -15.67
N GLN A 95 -10.89 -12.59 -14.88
CA GLN A 95 -11.59 -13.78 -15.38
C GLN A 95 -13.03 -13.48 -15.80
N SER A 96 -13.65 -12.46 -15.21
CA SER A 96 -15.03 -12.09 -15.46
C SER A 96 -15.19 -11.16 -16.67
N THR A 97 -16.25 -11.40 -17.44
CA THR A 97 -16.63 -10.54 -18.56
C THR A 97 -17.33 -9.25 -18.13
N ASN A 98 -17.75 -9.14 -16.86
CA ASN A 98 -18.48 -7.99 -16.32
C ASN A 98 -17.62 -6.74 -16.06
N PHE A 99 -16.29 -6.86 -16.15
CA PHE A 99 -15.36 -5.78 -15.83
C PHE A 99 -14.47 -5.34 -17.02
N PRO A 100 -15.05 -5.02 -18.20
CA PRO A 100 -14.28 -4.71 -19.41
C PRO A 100 -13.39 -3.47 -19.26
N PHE A 101 -13.81 -2.48 -18.47
CA PHE A 101 -13.01 -1.29 -18.19
C PHE A 101 -11.76 -1.61 -17.37
N TYR A 102 -11.89 -2.49 -16.36
CA TYR A 102 -10.74 -2.95 -15.58
C TYR A 102 -9.75 -3.72 -16.44
N ASN A 103 -10.25 -4.64 -17.27
CA ASN A 103 -9.42 -5.44 -18.18
C ASN A 103 -8.68 -4.55 -19.19
N SER A 104 -9.37 -3.56 -19.76
CA SER A 104 -8.76 -2.59 -20.67
C SER A 104 -7.62 -1.81 -19.98
N GLU A 105 -7.86 -1.33 -18.76
CA GLU A 105 -6.84 -0.61 -18.00
C GLU A 105 -5.64 -1.50 -17.66
N TYR A 106 -5.87 -2.74 -17.26
CA TYR A 106 -4.81 -3.72 -17.02
C TYR A 106 -3.91 -3.91 -18.26
N TYR A 107 -4.49 -4.06 -19.45
CA TYR A 107 -3.71 -4.23 -20.67
C TYR A 107 -2.86 -3.01 -21.03
N LYS A 108 -3.28 -1.80 -20.66
CA LYS A 108 -2.43 -0.60 -20.82
C LYS A 108 -1.22 -0.62 -19.91
N VAL A 109 -1.39 -1.13 -18.69
CA VAL A 109 -0.34 -1.16 -17.66
C VAL A 109 0.61 -2.35 -17.82
N LEU A 110 0.17 -3.43 -18.46
CA LEU A 110 0.93 -4.67 -18.64
C LEU A 110 2.36 -4.47 -19.18
N PRO A 111 2.63 -3.63 -20.21
CA PRO A 111 3.99 -3.37 -20.68
C PRO A 111 4.91 -2.80 -19.58
N PHE A 112 4.40 -1.90 -18.74
CA PHE A 112 5.17 -1.33 -17.63
C PHE A 112 5.47 -2.39 -16.56
N ILE A 113 4.52 -3.26 -16.24
CA ILE A 113 4.72 -4.38 -15.30
C ILE A 113 5.83 -5.31 -15.82
N VAL A 114 5.79 -5.66 -17.11
CA VAL A 114 6.82 -6.52 -17.72
C VAL A 114 8.20 -5.88 -17.62
N GLU A 115 8.32 -4.58 -17.92
CA GLU A 115 9.57 -3.85 -17.80
C GLU A 115 10.09 -3.81 -16.35
N LEU A 116 9.22 -3.52 -15.38
CA LEU A 116 9.56 -3.49 -13.96
C LEU A 116 10.03 -4.87 -13.46
N ARG A 117 9.38 -5.95 -13.88
CA ARG A 117 9.80 -7.33 -13.55
C ARG A 117 11.19 -7.65 -14.09
N GLN A 118 11.50 -7.21 -15.31
CA GLN A 118 12.83 -7.40 -15.90
C GLN A 118 13.94 -6.68 -15.09
N LYS A 119 13.61 -5.57 -14.43
CA LYS A 119 14.52 -4.76 -13.61
C LYS A 119 14.77 -5.28 -12.20
N GLY A 120 14.18 -6.42 -11.79
CA GLY A 120 14.51 -7.06 -10.51
C GLY A 120 13.34 -7.68 -9.74
N ALA A 121 12.14 -7.72 -10.32
CA ALA A 121 10.94 -8.27 -9.68
C ALA A 121 10.38 -9.51 -10.39
N LYS A 122 11.24 -10.32 -11.02
CA LYS A 122 10.86 -11.42 -11.93
C LYS A 122 9.82 -12.40 -11.36
N ASP A 123 9.90 -12.71 -10.07
CA ASP A 123 9.04 -13.71 -9.42
C ASP A 123 7.91 -13.09 -8.58
N GLN A 124 7.72 -11.76 -8.63
CA GLN A 124 6.69 -11.08 -7.85
C GLN A 124 5.36 -11.02 -8.58
N HIS A 125 4.26 -11.13 -7.84
CA HIS A 125 2.92 -10.88 -8.36
C HIS A 125 2.79 -9.43 -8.86
N GLU A 126 2.02 -9.20 -9.93
CA GLU A 126 1.97 -7.91 -10.62
C GLU A 126 1.36 -6.78 -9.80
N ILE A 127 0.36 -7.07 -8.97
CA ILE A 127 -0.16 -6.10 -7.99
C ILE A 127 0.95 -5.65 -7.03
N LEU A 128 1.79 -6.57 -6.56
CA LEU A 128 2.93 -6.24 -5.70
C LEU A 128 3.97 -5.42 -6.49
N VAL A 129 4.24 -5.75 -7.75
CA VAL A 129 5.13 -4.96 -8.64
C VAL A 129 4.63 -3.53 -8.78
N CYS A 130 3.34 -3.34 -9.04
CA CYS A 130 2.71 -2.02 -9.15
C CYS A 130 2.82 -1.24 -7.84
N LEU A 131 2.45 -1.84 -6.70
CA LEU A 131 2.55 -1.18 -5.39
C LEU A 131 4.00 -0.82 -5.04
N ASN A 132 4.96 -1.70 -5.33
CA ASN A 132 6.39 -1.41 -5.14
C ASN A 132 6.86 -0.24 -6.02
N ALA A 133 6.37 -0.13 -7.26
CA ALA A 133 6.69 0.98 -8.14
C ALA A 133 6.12 2.31 -7.61
N LEU A 134 4.85 2.31 -7.18
CA LEU A 134 4.21 3.47 -6.56
C LEU A 134 4.97 3.90 -5.29
N TYR A 135 5.31 2.94 -4.43
CA TYR A 135 6.08 3.19 -3.21
C TYR A 135 7.49 3.73 -3.51
N GLY A 136 8.19 3.12 -4.45
CA GLY A 136 9.53 3.53 -4.86
C GLY A 136 9.57 4.96 -5.38
N VAL A 137 8.60 5.34 -6.23
CA VAL A 137 8.50 6.71 -6.74
C VAL A 137 8.14 7.70 -5.64
N MET A 138 7.30 7.32 -4.69
CA MET A 138 7.03 8.15 -3.51
C MET A 138 8.31 8.40 -2.68
N LEU A 139 9.16 7.38 -2.47
CA LEU A 139 10.44 7.55 -1.79
C LEU A 139 11.40 8.47 -2.56
N LEU A 140 11.47 8.34 -3.89
CA LEU A 140 12.29 9.23 -4.72
C LEU A 140 11.85 10.70 -4.59
N ARG A 141 10.53 10.95 -4.57
CA ARG A 141 9.98 12.30 -4.35
C ARG A 141 10.36 12.87 -2.99
N LEU A 142 10.28 12.06 -1.92
CA LEU A 142 10.71 12.47 -0.57
C LEU A 142 12.22 12.78 -0.50
N GLN A 143 13.02 12.15 -1.35
CA GLN A 143 14.45 12.42 -1.49
C GLN A 143 14.77 13.58 -2.45
N HIS A 144 13.76 14.28 -2.98
CA HIS A 144 13.91 15.33 -3.99
C HIS A 144 14.69 14.90 -5.23
N LYS A 145 14.62 13.61 -5.59
CA LYS A 145 15.25 13.09 -6.81
C LYS A 145 14.37 13.38 -8.03
N GLU A 146 15.03 13.73 -9.14
CA GLU A 146 14.34 13.88 -10.41
C GLU A 146 13.78 12.53 -10.89
N ILE A 147 12.57 12.58 -11.44
CA ILE A 147 11.88 11.44 -12.01
C ILE A 147 11.68 11.74 -13.48
N THR A 148 12.07 10.81 -14.34
CA THR A 148 12.00 11.02 -15.79
C THR A 148 10.54 11.10 -16.25
N PRO A 149 10.24 11.82 -17.36
CA PRO A 149 8.88 11.90 -17.90
C PRO A 149 8.26 10.53 -18.19
N GLU A 150 9.07 9.57 -18.67
CA GLU A 150 8.62 8.20 -18.95
C GLU A 150 8.21 7.49 -17.66
N THR A 151 8.96 7.68 -16.58
CA THR A 151 8.63 7.11 -15.27
C THR A 151 7.38 7.76 -14.69
N VAL A 152 7.21 9.08 -14.86
CA VAL A 152 5.98 9.78 -14.44
C VAL A 152 4.75 9.19 -15.15
N HIS A 153 4.82 9.07 -16.47
CA HIS A 153 3.72 8.52 -17.26
C HIS A 153 3.38 7.08 -16.84
N ALA A 154 4.38 6.20 -16.71
CA ALA A 154 4.16 4.83 -16.25
C ALA A 154 3.46 4.77 -14.88
N ILE A 155 3.86 5.66 -13.96
CA ILE A 155 3.27 5.73 -12.63
C ILE A 155 1.85 6.28 -12.64
N GLU A 156 1.50 7.20 -13.54
CA GLU A 156 0.13 7.70 -13.69
C GLU A 156 -0.83 6.59 -14.14
N GLU A 157 -0.42 5.79 -15.13
CA GLU A 157 -1.20 4.63 -15.60
C GLU A 157 -1.32 3.55 -14.50
N ILE A 158 -0.20 3.23 -13.81
CA ILE A 158 -0.22 2.29 -12.67
C ILE A 158 -1.13 2.80 -11.53
N THR A 159 -1.09 4.11 -11.25
CA THR A 159 -1.94 4.72 -10.21
C THR A 159 -3.41 4.57 -10.56
N THR A 160 -3.78 4.80 -11.82
CA THR A 160 -5.16 4.64 -12.29
C THR A 160 -5.62 3.20 -12.14
N PHE A 161 -4.82 2.24 -12.60
CA PHE A 161 -5.10 0.80 -12.48
C PHE A 161 -5.27 0.33 -11.03
N ILE A 162 -4.34 0.71 -10.14
CA ILE A 162 -4.40 0.34 -8.72
C ILE A 162 -5.56 1.06 -8.00
N GLY A 163 -5.87 2.29 -8.41
CA GLY A 163 -7.06 3.02 -7.95
C GLY A 163 -8.35 2.27 -8.28
N MET A 164 -8.50 1.82 -9.52
CA MET A 164 -9.67 1.02 -9.93
C MET A 164 -9.78 -0.29 -9.12
N LEU A 165 -8.67 -1.00 -8.90
CA LEU A 165 -8.68 -2.21 -8.08
C LEU A 165 -9.12 -1.91 -6.64
N SER A 166 -8.63 -0.81 -6.06
CA SER A 166 -9.03 -0.35 -4.73
C SER A 166 -10.52 -0.04 -4.67
N ASP A 167 -11.07 0.63 -5.68
CA ASP A 167 -12.50 0.96 -5.75
C ASP A 167 -13.36 -0.30 -5.81
N TYR A 168 -12.97 -1.29 -6.62
CA TYR A 168 -13.65 -2.59 -6.64
C TYR A 168 -13.56 -3.32 -5.31
N TYR A 169 -12.41 -3.29 -4.64
CA TYR A 169 -12.25 -3.91 -3.32
C TYR A 169 -13.21 -3.31 -2.28
N ILE A 170 -13.29 -1.98 -2.24
CA ILE A 170 -14.19 -1.28 -1.31
C ILE A 170 -15.66 -1.57 -1.68
N LYS A 171 -15.98 -1.60 -2.97
CA LYS A 171 -17.34 -1.92 -3.44
C LYS A 171 -17.73 -3.35 -3.03
N ASP A 172 -16.85 -4.32 -3.24
CA ASP A 172 -17.11 -5.71 -2.89
C ASP A 172 -17.30 -5.91 -1.39
N LYS A 173 -16.40 -5.37 -0.54
CA LYS A 173 -16.54 -5.49 0.92
C LYS A 173 -17.80 -4.82 1.48
N ASN A 174 -18.32 -3.76 0.83
CA ASN A 174 -19.48 -3.03 1.32
C ASN A 174 -20.82 -3.52 0.76
N GLN A 175 -20.84 -3.98 -0.49
CA GLN A 175 -22.07 -4.26 -1.24
C GLN A 175 -22.07 -5.62 -1.93
N GLY A 176 -20.90 -6.26 -2.06
CA GLY A 176 -20.66 -7.35 -2.99
C GLY A 176 -20.59 -6.87 -4.44
N ILE A 177 -19.77 -7.53 -5.26
CA ILE A 177 -19.80 -7.36 -6.72
C ILE A 177 -20.16 -8.69 -7.42
N GLN A 178 -20.87 -8.59 -8.54
CA GLN A 178 -21.35 -9.74 -9.30
C GLN A 178 -20.34 -10.11 -10.39
N PHE A 179 -19.74 -11.30 -10.29
CA PHE A 179 -18.73 -11.77 -11.24
C PHE A 179 -19.32 -12.49 -12.44
N GLU A 180 -20.38 -13.30 -12.25
CA GLU A 180 -21.25 -13.93 -13.25
C GLU A 180 -22.30 -14.75 -12.46
N GLU A 181 -23.51 -14.97 -12.99
CA GLU A 181 -24.43 -15.98 -12.44
C GLU A 181 -24.01 -17.34 -13.02
N GLU A 182 -23.85 -18.37 -12.19
CA GLU A 182 -23.73 -19.77 -12.67
C GLU A 182 -24.98 -20.21 -13.43
#